data_AF-A0A523BJR7-F1
#
_entry.id   AF-A0A523BJR7-F1
#
_cell.length_a   1.000
_cell.length_b   1.000
_cell.length_c   1.000
_cell.angle_alpha   90.00
_cell.angle_beta   90.00
_cell.angle_gamma   90.00
#
_symmetry.space_group_name_H-M   'P 1'
#
loop_
_entity.id
_entity.type
_entity.pdbx_description
1 polymer ?
#
loop_
_entity_poly.entity_id
_entity_poly.type
_entity_poly.pdbx_seq_one_letter_code
_entity_poly.pdbx_strand_id
1 'polypeptide(L)'
;MEEHELIKNLRSAGKETPDLGPVAVWMGELESGGYPVPKGIVVSNKVLDSFLRENGIAHELFSMMKSGRSGAEVSERISKMITSGVISQQLMKSLLESIDYNMEKANELGWVSLIASPSHKLLPILWNEGNIFMHGVSLKGLEEGLKEMWKLNFMPRAIDLARNDLNIILSSVIMLDPVEIGLSGWLVTDELNILIKSSFGYPKGFNDQGYDLFTINRSNLSIKERKIAEKSTKIIIERGGFKVIKRMRSEEAVSSSISEDMLIKLATLGLDVEWHLGGNIILQWAIGEEPIILLAVKRKEVEIGIKKEEIYTEKEEEKIKLPSVIPPPAILKLFLWVDDPVKAESLESIVDGFIIDSKIAQKILNFIYKLGHTIIIDGELEIPQDLAQRVYFLSKESGKRSLLKVESLKDLLLYKRGFSGMVMYLDVISKELDMGYKELLNMIRKIVDPLEGGLVLAQLDEIPDVDTVKIMMSLGITGIVLRSIDEEKMLRLREIEKELLLSTISLIWKKNFNVINQ
;
A
#
# COMPACT_ATOMS: atom_id res chain seq x y z
N MET A 1 4.88 9.25 -31.33
CA MET A 1 4.87 8.86 -29.90
C MET A 1 4.48 7.40 -29.87
N GLU A 2 5.29 6.54 -29.26
CA GLU A 2 5.00 5.10 -29.24
C GLU A 2 3.82 4.82 -28.31
N GLU A 3 2.96 3.88 -28.70
CA GLU A 3 1.71 3.55 -28.01
C GLU A 3 1.93 3.11 -26.54
N HIS A 4 3.07 2.45 -26.28
CA HIS A 4 3.53 2.04 -24.95
C HIS A 4 3.84 3.20 -24.00
N GLU A 5 4.01 4.43 -24.50
CA GLU A 5 4.17 5.61 -23.64
C GLU A 5 2.84 6.18 -23.14
N LEU A 6 1.73 5.87 -23.81
CA LEU A 6 0.40 6.41 -23.52
C LEU A 6 -0.41 5.52 -22.59
N ILE A 7 -0.32 4.21 -22.76
CA ILE A 7 -1.06 3.22 -21.99
C ILE A 7 -0.06 2.21 -21.45
N LYS A 8 -0.05 2.03 -20.12
CA LYS A 8 0.87 1.12 -19.43
C LYS A 8 0.07 0.13 -18.59
N ASN A 9 0.58 -1.08 -18.41
CA ASN A 9 0.01 -2.01 -17.44
C ASN A 9 0.25 -1.44 -16.01
N LEU A 10 -0.74 -1.49 -15.12
CA LEU A 10 -0.63 -0.92 -13.79
C LEU A 10 0.55 -1.52 -13.00
N ARG A 11 0.81 -2.82 -13.14
CA ARG A 11 1.91 -3.52 -12.47
C ARG A 11 3.29 -2.98 -12.85
N SER A 12 3.40 -2.29 -13.99
CA SER A 12 4.64 -1.65 -14.44
C SER A 12 4.83 -0.23 -13.91
N ALA A 13 3.81 0.36 -13.28
CA ALA A 13 3.92 1.66 -12.66
C ALA A 13 4.70 1.56 -11.34
N GLY A 14 5.76 2.34 -11.21
CA GLY A 14 6.65 2.34 -10.05
C GLY A 14 7.41 3.65 -9.92
N LYS A 15 8.40 3.71 -9.03
CA LYS A 15 9.17 4.95 -8.77
C LYS A 15 9.85 5.54 -10.01
N GLU A 16 10.19 4.70 -10.99
CA GLU A 16 10.79 5.11 -12.27
C GLU A 16 9.80 5.76 -13.24
N THR A 17 8.50 5.77 -12.91
CA THR A 17 7.44 6.41 -13.69
C THR A 17 6.74 7.52 -12.88
N PRO A 18 7.49 8.52 -12.36
CA PRO A 18 6.89 9.58 -11.54
C PRO A 18 5.94 10.47 -12.35
N ASP A 19 6.05 10.45 -13.68
CA ASP A 19 5.17 11.13 -14.63
C ASP A 19 3.72 10.62 -14.58
N LEU A 20 3.48 9.40 -14.09
CA LEU A 20 2.13 8.85 -13.91
C LEU A 20 1.43 9.37 -12.64
N GLY A 21 2.13 10.13 -11.81
CA GLY A 21 1.60 10.63 -10.54
C GLY A 21 1.57 9.59 -9.42
N PRO A 22 1.55 10.04 -8.16
CA PRO A 22 1.70 9.21 -6.97
C PRO A 22 0.71 8.06 -6.82
N VAL A 23 -0.57 8.24 -7.14
CA VAL A 23 -1.58 7.18 -6.91
C VAL A 23 -1.32 5.99 -7.82
N ALA A 24 -0.98 6.23 -9.09
CA ALA A 24 -0.62 5.18 -10.05
C ALA A 24 0.64 4.44 -9.61
N VAL A 25 1.66 5.19 -9.15
CA VAL A 25 2.91 4.61 -8.64
C VAL A 25 2.66 3.72 -7.42
N TRP A 26 1.91 4.19 -6.43
CA TRP A 26 1.62 3.39 -5.23
C TRP A 26 0.75 2.17 -5.55
N MET A 27 -0.25 2.31 -6.42
CA MET A 27 -1.09 1.18 -6.83
C MET A 27 -0.30 0.13 -7.63
N GLY A 28 0.62 0.56 -8.51
CA GLY A 28 1.51 -0.36 -9.22
C GLY A 28 2.54 -1.03 -8.33
N GLU A 29 3.08 -0.33 -7.32
CA GLU A 29 3.91 -0.94 -6.26
C GLU A 29 3.14 -2.03 -5.50
N LEU A 30 1.88 -1.76 -5.13
CA LEU A 30 1.05 -2.74 -4.45
C LEU A 30 0.70 -3.94 -5.34
N GLU A 31 0.31 -3.71 -6.60
CA GLU A 31 0.02 -4.81 -7.53
C GLU A 31 1.27 -5.67 -7.79
N SER A 32 2.42 -5.04 -8.01
CA SER A 32 3.69 -5.76 -8.24
C SER A 32 4.20 -6.48 -6.99
N GLY A 33 3.96 -5.94 -5.80
CA GLY A 33 4.25 -6.54 -4.50
C GLY A 33 3.28 -7.66 -4.08
N GLY A 34 2.29 -8.01 -4.91
CA GLY A 34 1.37 -9.12 -4.65
C GLY A 34 0.19 -8.80 -3.74
N TYR A 35 -0.04 -7.51 -3.43
CA TYR A 35 -1.23 -7.07 -2.70
C TYR A 35 -2.50 -7.28 -3.53
N PRO A 36 -3.68 -7.36 -2.89
CA PRO A 36 -4.94 -7.66 -3.59
C PRO A 36 -5.48 -6.42 -4.31
N VAL A 37 -4.78 -5.99 -5.36
CA VAL A 37 -5.17 -4.90 -6.26
C VAL A 37 -5.87 -5.51 -7.50
N PRO A 38 -6.99 -4.95 -7.99
CA PRO A 38 -7.56 -5.36 -9.27
C PRO A 38 -6.56 -5.13 -10.40
N LYS A 39 -6.57 -6.01 -11.41
CA LYS A 39 -5.76 -5.78 -12.61
C LYS A 39 -6.18 -4.47 -13.27
N GLY A 40 -5.24 -3.81 -13.91
CA GLY A 40 -5.54 -2.54 -14.54
C GLY A 40 -4.48 -2.03 -15.49
N ILE A 41 -4.79 -0.88 -16.08
CA ILE A 41 -3.90 -0.09 -16.92
C ILE A 41 -3.86 1.36 -16.44
N VAL A 42 -2.82 2.09 -16.81
CA VAL A 42 -2.64 3.51 -16.54
C VAL A 42 -2.59 4.25 -17.87
N VAL A 43 -3.52 5.19 -18.04
CA VAL A 43 -3.54 6.15 -19.13
C VAL A 43 -2.69 7.34 -18.72
N SER A 44 -1.53 7.49 -19.36
CA SER A 44 -0.53 8.51 -19.05
C SER A 44 -1.08 9.94 -19.14
N ASN A 45 -0.49 10.85 -18.36
CA ASN A 45 -0.82 12.27 -18.40
C ASN A 45 -0.53 12.92 -19.78
N LYS A 46 0.35 12.30 -20.60
CA LYS A 46 0.60 12.67 -22.00
C LYS A 46 -0.69 12.63 -22.85
N VAL A 47 -1.61 11.72 -22.52
CA VAL A 47 -2.90 11.63 -23.21
C VAL A 47 -3.75 12.87 -22.96
N LEU A 48 -3.80 13.34 -21.71
CA LEU A 48 -4.51 14.58 -21.37
C LEU A 48 -3.84 15.79 -22.03
N ASP A 49 -2.50 15.88 -22.00
CA ASP A 49 -1.79 16.98 -22.68
C ASP A 49 -2.12 17.03 -24.19
N SER A 50 -2.08 15.89 -24.89
CA SER A 50 -2.46 15.80 -26.31
C SER A 50 -3.90 16.24 -26.53
N PHE A 51 -4.84 15.72 -25.73
CA PHE A 51 -6.26 16.08 -25.81
C PHE A 51 -6.48 17.58 -25.64
N LEU A 52 -5.81 18.21 -24.66
CA LEU A 52 -5.94 19.66 -24.42
C LEU A 52 -5.39 20.49 -25.58
N ARG A 53 -4.30 20.05 -26.22
CA ARG A 53 -3.70 20.75 -27.37
C ARG A 53 -4.54 20.61 -28.63
N GLU A 54 -4.93 19.39 -28.96
CA GLU A 54 -5.71 19.07 -30.18
C GLU A 54 -7.08 19.76 -30.18
N ASN A 55 -7.68 19.93 -28.99
CA ASN A 55 -8.97 20.60 -28.85
C ASN A 55 -8.86 22.12 -28.58
N GLY A 56 -7.65 22.70 -28.67
CA GLY A 56 -7.41 24.14 -28.45
C GLY A 56 -7.63 24.61 -26.99
N ILE A 57 -7.86 23.68 -26.07
CA ILE A 57 -8.15 23.94 -24.66
C ILE A 57 -6.93 24.53 -23.96
N ALA A 58 -5.74 24.01 -24.27
CA ALA A 58 -4.48 24.50 -23.68
C ALA A 58 -4.25 25.99 -23.99
N HIS A 59 -4.57 26.43 -25.20
CA HIS A 59 -4.45 27.83 -25.61
C HIS A 59 -5.46 28.72 -24.86
N GLU A 60 -6.73 28.31 -24.80
CA GLU A 60 -7.76 29.04 -24.06
C GLU A 60 -7.40 29.17 -22.58
N LEU A 61 -7.00 28.06 -21.94
CA LEU A 61 -6.59 28.02 -20.54
C LEU A 61 -5.46 29.03 -20.27
N PHE A 62 -4.40 28.98 -21.07
CA PHE A 62 -3.27 29.89 -20.92
C PHE A 62 -3.68 31.36 -21.09
N SER A 63 -4.50 31.65 -22.10
CA SER A 63 -5.02 33.00 -22.35
C SER A 63 -5.83 33.53 -21.15
N MET A 64 -6.79 32.76 -20.65
CA MET A 64 -7.66 33.19 -19.56
C MET A 64 -6.89 33.39 -18.24
N MET A 65 -5.94 32.51 -17.94
CA MET A 65 -5.08 32.67 -16.76
C MET A 65 -4.21 33.93 -16.87
N LYS A 66 -3.63 34.21 -18.04
CA LYS A 66 -2.84 35.43 -18.29
C LYS A 66 -3.68 36.70 -18.18
N SER A 67 -4.95 36.65 -18.57
CA SER A 67 -5.90 37.76 -18.40
C SER A 67 -6.38 37.96 -16.96
N GLY A 68 -5.92 37.16 -16.00
CA GLY A 68 -6.29 37.32 -14.59
C GLY A 68 -7.72 36.91 -14.28
N ARG A 69 -8.38 36.14 -15.15
CA ARG A 69 -9.73 35.60 -14.88
C ARG A 69 -9.73 34.77 -13.60
N SER A 70 -10.87 34.74 -12.91
CA SER A 70 -11.01 33.94 -11.68
C SER A 70 -10.90 32.45 -11.99
N GLY A 71 -10.45 31.65 -11.00
CA GLY A 71 -10.41 30.19 -11.16
C GLY A 71 -11.78 29.59 -11.50
N ALA A 72 -12.87 30.19 -11.01
CA ALA A 72 -14.24 29.78 -11.32
C ALA A 72 -14.63 30.00 -12.79
N GLU A 73 -14.35 31.18 -13.35
CA GLU A 73 -14.62 31.46 -14.77
C GLU A 73 -13.82 30.54 -15.69
N VAL A 74 -12.54 30.33 -15.38
CA VAL A 74 -11.67 29.40 -16.13
C VAL A 74 -12.21 27.97 -16.01
N SER A 75 -12.57 27.52 -14.82
CA SER A 75 -13.10 26.18 -14.55
C SER A 75 -14.33 25.87 -15.39
N GLU A 76 -15.30 26.79 -15.40
CA GLU A 76 -16.55 26.62 -16.14
C GLU A 76 -16.29 26.53 -17.65
N ARG A 77 -15.46 27.45 -18.18
CA ARG A 77 -15.13 27.49 -19.61
C ARG A 77 -14.39 26.24 -20.06
N ILE A 78 -13.35 25.85 -19.34
CA ILE A 78 -12.52 24.70 -19.69
C ILE A 78 -13.31 23.40 -19.53
N SER A 79 -14.14 23.26 -18.49
CA SER A 79 -15.00 22.09 -18.32
C SER A 79 -15.98 21.90 -19.49
N LYS A 80 -16.56 22.99 -20.00
CA LYS A 80 -17.41 22.95 -21.21
C LYS A 80 -16.62 22.47 -22.43
N MET A 81 -15.41 23.00 -22.63
CA MET A 81 -14.56 22.60 -23.76
C MET A 81 -14.12 21.13 -23.66
N ILE A 82 -13.78 20.63 -22.47
CA ILE A 82 -13.45 19.21 -22.26
C ILE A 82 -14.65 18.33 -22.60
N THR A 83 -15.87 18.73 -22.22
CA THR A 83 -17.10 17.97 -22.54
C THR A 83 -17.30 17.84 -24.05
N SER A 84 -17.11 18.94 -24.79
CA SER A 84 -17.28 18.97 -26.25
C SER A 84 -16.07 18.48 -27.04
N GLY A 85 -14.91 18.32 -26.39
CA GLY A 85 -13.68 17.93 -27.05
C GLY A 85 -13.75 16.51 -27.58
N VAL A 86 -13.03 16.23 -28.66
CA VAL A 86 -13.00 14.91 -29.31
C VAL A 86 -11.75 14.18 -28.86
N ILE A 87 -11.91 12.94 -28.40
CA ILE A 87 -10.79 12.02 -28.17
C ILE A 87 -10.53 11.27 -29.47
N SER A 88 -9.25 11.14 -29.86
CA SER A 88 -8.86 10.43 -31.08
C SER A 88 -9.44 9.00 -31.10
N GLN A 89 -10.08 8.63 -32.22
CA GLN A 89 -10.63 7.28 -32.39
C GLN A 89 -9.55 6.20 -32.29
N GLN A 90 -8.33 6.49 -32.74
CA GLN A 90 -7.21 5.56 -32.63
C GLN A 90 -6.87 5.32 -31.16
N LEU A 91 -6.80 6.36 -30.34
CA LEU A 91 -6.55 6.24 -28.91
C LEU A 91 -7.66 5.46 -28.20
N MET A 92 -8.93 5.74 -28.53
CA MET A 92 -10.05 4.98 -27.96
C MET A 92 -10.00 3.50 -28.32
N LYS A 93 -9.62 3.18 -29.56
CA LYS A 93 -9.40 1.80 -30.00
C LYS A 93 -8.27 1.15 -29.20
N SER A 94 -7.11 1.80 -29.10
CA SER A 94 -5.97 1.32 -28.31
C SER A 94 -6.31 1.08 -26.84
N LEU A 95 -7.13 1.94 -26.24
CA LEU A 95 -7.64 1.78 -24.88
C LEU A 95 -8.51 0.54 -24.74
N LEU A 96 -9.47 0.34 -25.65
CA LEU A 96 -10.35 -0.82 -25.63
C LEU A 96 -9.58 -2.13 -25.86
N GLU A 97 -8.60 -2.15 -26.76
CA GLU A 97 -7.71 -3.29 -26.98
C GLU A 97 -6.84 -3.58 -25.74
N SER A 98 -6.36 -2.53 -25.07
CA SER A 98 -5.59 -2.67 -23.82
C SER A 98 -6.45 -3.20 -22.67
N ILE A 99 -7.69 -2.75 -22.55
CA ILE A 99 -8.67 -3.28 -21.60
C ILE A 99 -8.90 -4.76 -21.92
N ASP A 100 -9.15 -5.09 -23.20
CA ASP A 100 -9.42 -6.46 -23.62
C ASP A 100 -8.29 -7.44 -23.26
N TYR A 101 -7.04 -6.99 -23.44
CA TYR A 101 -5.86 -7.78 -23.14
C TYR A 101 -5.53 -7.91 -21.64
N ASN A 102 -5.73 -6.85 -20.85
CA ASN A 102 -5.24 -6.80 -19.47
C ASN A 102 -6.33 -7.04 -18.40
N MET A 103 -7.61 -6.89 -18.76
CA MET A 103 -8.73 -6.68 -17.82
C MET A 103 -9.92 -7.59 -18.16
N GLU A 104 -9.78 -8.88 -17.87
CA GLU A 104 -10.76 -9.92 -18.23
C GLU A 104 -12.17 -9.64 -17.68
N LYS A 105 -12.27 -9.17 -16.43
CA LYS A 105 -13.58 -8.89 -15.81
C LYS A 105 -14.24 -7.67 -16.44
N ALA A 106 -13.46 -6.70 -16.93
CA ALA A 106 -14.00 -5.54 -17.62
C ALA A 106 -14.74 -5.94 -18.90
N ASN A 107 -14.21 -6.90 -19.65
CA ASN A 107 -14.89 -7.46 -20.82
C ASN A 107 -16.15 -8.23 -20.46
N GLU A 108 -16.05 -9.08 -19.44
CA GLU A 108 -17.17 -9.90 -19.01
C GLU A 108 -18.33 -9.03 -18.51
N LEU A 109 -18.04 -8.11 -17.59
CA LEU A 109 -19.05 -7.30 -16.93
C LEU A 109 -19.38 -6.02 -17.71
N GLY A 110 -18.56 -5.60 -18.68
CA GLY A 110 -18.83 -4.48 -19.59
C GLY A 110 -18.62 -3.08 -18.98
N TRP A 111 -17.81 -2.96 -17.93
CA TRP A 111 -17.50 -1.67 -17.28
C TRP A 111 -16.12 -1.69 -16.62
N VAL A 112 -15.63 -0.52 -16.20
CA VAL A 112 -14.35 -0.33 -15.47
C VAL A 112 -14.51 0.66 -14.31
N SER A 113 -13.58 0.63 -13.36
CA SER A 113 -13.40 1.74 -12.41
C SER A 113 -12.28 2.66 -12.89
N LEU A 114 -12.47 3.98 -12.78
CA LEU A 114 -11.49 5.00 -13.09
C LEU A 114 -10.96 5.67 -11.83
N ILE A 115 -9.65 5.92 -11.77
CA ILE A 115 -8.99 6.61 -10.66
C ILE A 115 -8.07 7.69 -11.21
N ALA A 116 -8.22 8.93 -10.75
CA ALA A 116 -7.30 10.00 -11.12
C ALA A 116 -6.02 9.87 -10.29
N SER A 117 -4.87 9.94 -10.95
CA SER A 117 -3.56 10.03 -10.32
C SER A 117 -2.93 11.39 -10.66
N PRO A 118 -3.30 12.45 -9.92
CA PRO A 118 -2.78 13.79 -10.14
C PRO A 118 -1.39 13.97 -9.54
N SER A 119 -0.74 15.09 -9.89
CA SER A 119 0.53 15.49 -9.27
C SER A 119 0.44 15.58 -7.74
N HIS A 120 1.58 15.45 -7.05
CA HIS A 120 1.65 15.57 -5.58
C HIS A 120 0.99 16.83 -5.03
N LYS A 121 1.16 17.98 -5.71
CA LYS A 121 0.59 19.26 -5.27
C LYS A 121 -0.94 19.29 -5.41
N LEU A 122 -1.48 18.62 -6.42
CA LEU A 122 -2.91 18.63 -6.73
C LEU A 122 -3.67 17.51 -6.00
N LEU A 123 -3.01 16.41 -5.66
CA LEU A 123 -3.60 15.26 -4.97
C LEU A 123 -4.34 15.63 -3.68
N PRO A 124 -3.81 16.46 -2.75
CA PRO A 124 -4.55 16.87 -1.55
C PRO A 124 -5.88 17.55 -1.86
N ILE A 125 -5.92 18.41 -2.88
CA ILE A 125 -7.13 19.14 -3.29
C ILE A 125 -8.15 18.14 -3.85
N LEU A 126 -7.76 17.32 -4.83
CA LEU A 126 -8.69 16.41 -5.48
C LEU A 126 -9.15 15.29 -4.55
N TRP A 127 -8.30 14.82 -3.64
CA TRP A 127 -8.70 13.78 -2.67
C TRP A 127 -9.75 14.29 -1.67
N ASN A 128 -9.64 15.55 -1.24
CA ASN A 128 -10.51 16.12 -0.19
C ASN A 128 -11.79 16.73 -0.75
N GLU A 129 -11.69 17.41 -1.89
CA GLU A 129 -12.78 18.19 -2.49
C GLU A 129 -13.35 17.51 -3.74
N GLY A 130 -12.54 16.72 -4.44
CA GLY A 130 -12.94 15.93 -5.58
C GLY A 130 -13.31 14.50 -5.19
N ASN A 131 -14.01 13.82 -6.08
CA ASN A 131 -14.10 12.37 -6.04
C ASN A 131 -13.16 11.83 -7.12
N ILE A 132 -11.93 11.47 -6.75
CA ILE A 132 -10.94 10.95 -7.71
C ILE A 132 -11.26 9.53 -8.19
N PHE A 133 -12.40 8.96 -7.80
CA PHE A 133 -12.82 7.60 -8.10
C PHE A 133 -14.18 7.59 -8.81
N MET A 134 -14.26 6.89 -9.93
CA MET A 134 -15.52 6.65 -10.63
C MET A 134 -15.68 5.16 -10.90
N HIS A 135 -16.58 4.51 -10.17
CA HIS A 135 -16.91 3.10 -10.37
C HIS A 135 -18.09 2.96 -11.34
N GLY A 136 -18.11 1.90 -12.16
CA GLY A 136 -19.22 1.59 -13.04
C GLY A 136 -19.20 2.33 -14.38
N VAL A 137 -18.03 2.75 -14.87
CA VAL A 137 -17.93 3.38 -16.18
C VAL A 137 -18.09 2.31 -17.25
N SER A 138 -19.24 2.29 -17.92
CA SER A 138 -19.49 1.35 -19.01
C SER A 138 -18.44 1.50 -20.12
N LEU A 139 -18.04 0.41 -20.77
CA LEU A 139 -17.07 0.48 -21.88
C LEU A 139 -17.57 1.35 -23.05
N LYS A 140 -18.89 1.43 -23.23
CA LYS A 140 -19.52 2.31 -24.24
C LYS A 140 -19.47 3.79 -23.88
N GLY A 141 -19.42 4.12 -22.59
CA GLY A 141 -19.34 5.48 -22.05
C GLY A 141 -17.95 5.83 -21.51
N LEU A 142 -16.92 5.11 -21.96
CA LEU A 142 -15.55 5.28 -21.49
C LEU A 142 -15.00 6.66 -21.84
N GLU A 143 -15.37 7.18 -23.01
CA GLU A 143 -14.96 8.51 -23.47
C GLU A 143 -15.47 9.60 -22.52
N GLU A 144 -16.76 9.54 -22.18
CA GLU A 144 -17.38 10.46 -21.22
C GLU A 144 -16.77 10.29 -19.83
N GLY A 145 -16.55 9.06 -19.37
CA GLY A 145 -15.90 8.78 -18.09
C GLY A 145 -14.51 9.41 -17.99
N LEU A 146 -13.69 9.30 -19.05
CA LEU A 146 -12.38 9.95 -19.11
C LEU A 146 -12.48 11.47 -19.05
N LYS A 147 -13.41 12.07 -19.80
CA LYS A 147 -13.64 13.52 -19.78
C LYS A 147 -14.05 14.01 -18.39
N GLU A 148 -14.92 13.29 -17.69
CA GLU A 148 -15.31 13.62 -16.31
C GLU A 148 -14.11 13.56 -15.36
N MET A 149 -13.26 12.54 -15.48
CA MET A 149 -12.02 12.45 -14.69
C MET A 149 -11.07 13.61 -14.99
N TRP A 150 -10.95 14.02 -16.25
CA TRP A 150 -10.09 15.14 -16.63
C TRP A 150 -10.58 16.49 -16.13
N LYS A 151 -11.90 16.71 -16.04
CA LYS A 151 -12.48 17.95 -15.47
C LYS A 151 -12.06 18.20 -14.02
N LEU A 152 -11.80 17.15 -13.23
CA LEU A 152 -11.33 17.29 -11.85
C LEU A 152 -10.07 18.16 -11.76
N ASN A 153 -9.18 18.07 -12.75
CA ASN A 153 -7.94 18.84 -12.80
C ASN A 153 -8.16 20.34 -13.02
N PHE A 154 -9.37 20.74 -13.37
CA PHE A 154 -9.75 22.12 -13.68
C PHE A 154 -10.81 22.65 -12.73
N MET A 155 -10.91 22.10 -11.52
CA MET A 155 -11.68 22.72 -10.44
C MET A 155 -11.09 24.11 -10.11
N PRO A 156 -11.87 25.07 -9.58
CA PRO A 156 -11.39 26.43 -9.34
C PRO A 156 -10.09 26.50 -8.53
N ARG A 157 -9.98 25.73 -7.44
CA ARG A 157 -8.75 25.67 -6.62
C ARG A 157 -7.57 25.02 -7.34
N ALA A 158 -7.82 24.03 -8.20
CA ALA A 158 -6.79 23.40 -9.01
C ALA A 158 -6.19 24.40 -10.02
N ILE A 159 -7.06 25.22 -10.64
CA ILE A 159 -6.64 26.29 -11.54
C ILE A 159 -5.82 27.34 -10.79
N ASP A 160 -6.29 27.77 -9.62
CA ASP A 160 -5.56 28.78 -8.84
C ASP A 160 -4.17 28.28 -8.40
N LEU A 161 -4.05 26.99 -8.04
CA LEU A 161 -2.77 26.34 -7.78
C LEU A 161 -1.86 26.30 -9.03
N ALA A 162 -2.44 26.03 -10.19
CA ALA A 162 -1.72 25.84 -11.45
C ALA A 162 -1.33 27.12 -12.20
N ARG A 163 -1.75 28.31 -11.72
CA ARG A 163 -1.45 29.60 -12.39
C ARG A 163 0.04 29.81 -12.69
N ASN A 164 0.91 29.29 -11.82
CA ASN A 164 2.36 29.43 -11.95
C ASN A 164 3.03 28.21 -12.60
N ASP A 165 2.32 27.09 -12.71
CA ASP A 165 2.84 25.84 -13.26
C ASP A 165 1.67 24.99 -13.77
N LEU A 166 1.45 25.06 -15.08
CA LEU A 166 0.38 24.33 -15.75
C LEU A 166 0.56 22.81 -15.69
N ASN A 167 1.78 22.30 -15.49
CA ASN A 167 2.01 20.87 -15.43
C ASN A 167 1.34 20.23 -14.20
N ILE A 168 0.97 21.03 -13.20
CA ILE A 168 0.28 20.57 -11.99
C ILE A 168 -1.07 19.89 -12.31
N ILE A 169 -1.75 20.32 -13.38
CA ILE A 169 -3.09 19.83 -13.77
C ILE A 169 -3.04 18.60 -14.68
N LEU A 170 -1.85 18.20 -15.13
CA LEU A 170 -1.69 17.01 -15.95
C LEU A 170 -1.71 15.79 -15.03
N SER A 171 -2.70 14.93 -15.24
CA SER A 171 -2.96 13.75 -14.41
C SER A 171 -3.12 12.51 -15.27
N SER A 172 -2.62 11.39 -14.77
CA SER A 172 -2.89 10.09 -15.38
C SER A 172 -4.23 9.54 -14.85
N VAL A 173 -4.78 8.54 -15.53
CA VAL A 173 -6.00 7.84 -15.10
C VAL A 173 -5.72 6.34 -15.03
N ILE A 174 -5.90 5.75 -13.86
CA ILE A 174 -5.86 4.30 -13.67
C ILE A 174 -7.23 3.74 -14.04
N MET A 175 -7.25 2.68 -14.84
CA MET A 175 -8.43 1.88 -15.13
C MET A 175 -8.28 0.53 -14.45
N LEU A 176 -9.25 0.15 -13.63
CA LEU A 176 -9.24 -1.10 -12.87
C LEU A 176 -10.38 -2.01 -13.29
N ASP A 177 -10.10 -3.30 -13.21
CA ASP A 177 -11.08 -4.35 -13.40
C ASP A 177 -12.26 -4.14 -12.44
N PRO A 178 -13.50 -4.44 -12.89
CA PRO A 178 -14.65 -4.57 -12.02
C PRO A 178 -14.41 -5.49 -10.82
N VAL A 179 -14.91 -5.06 -9.68
CA VAL A 179 -14.93 -5.84 -8.44
C VAL A 179 -16.37 -5.88 -7.97
N GLU A 180 -16.93 -7.04 -7.73
CA GLU A 180 -18.24 -7.12 -7.08
C GLU A 180 -18.06 -6.86 -5.58
N ILE A 181 -18.85 -5.92 -5.04
CA ILE A 181 -18.64 -5.36 -3.70
C ILE A 181 -19.89 -5.56 -2.85
N GLY A 182 -19.71 -6.24 -1.71
CA GLY A 182 -20.69 -6.28 -0.62
C GLY A 182 -20.47 -5.17 0.40
N LEU A 183 -19.21 -4.87 0.73
CA LEU A 183 -18.79 -3.86 1.72
C LEU A 183 -17.65 -3.02 1.19
N SER A 184 -17.58 -1.76 1.58
CA SER A 184 -16.43 -0.93 1.26
C SER A 184 -16.24 0.18 2.29
N GLY A 185 -15.09 0.83 2.19
CA GLY A 185 -14.87 2.08 2.87
C GLY A 185 -13.43 2.50 2.84
N TRP A 186 -12.97 3.03 3.97
CA TRP A 186 -11.69 3.69 4.08
C TRP A 186 -10.95 3.20 5.32
N LEU A 187 -9.64 3.06 5.22
CA LEU A 187 -8.75 2.83 6.34
C LEU A 187 -7.75 3.98 6.37
N VAL A 188 -7.55 4.57 7.54
CA VAL A 188 -6.54 5.61 7.76
C VAL A 188 -5.63 5.12 8.86
N THR A 189 -4.33 5.08 8.58
CA THR A 189 -3.35 4.80 9.60
C THR A 189 -2.77 6.09 10.20
N ASP A 190 -2.46 6.01 11.47
CA ASP A 190 -1.88 7.08 12.27
C ASP A 190 -0.87 6.48 13.27
N GLU A 191 -0.16 7.34 14.00
CA GLU A 191 0.88 6.93 14.95
C GLU A 191 0.34 6.00 16.05
N LEU A 192 -0.87 6.27 16.55
CA LEU A 192 -1.45 5.57 17.71
C LEU A 192 -2.63 4.66 17.34
N ASN A 193 -3.29 4.94 16.23
CA ASN A 193 -4.60 4.40 15.91
C ASN A 193 -4.73 4.07 14.43
N ILE A 194 -5.66 3.17 14.13
CA ILE A 194 -6.14 2.90 12.78
C ILE A 194 -7.62 3.21 12.77
N LEU A 195 -8.03 4.12 11.91
CA LEU A 195 -9.42 4.49 11.72
C LEU A 195 -9.98 3.72 10.55
N ILE A 196 -11.05 2.95 10.77
CA ILE A 196 -11.75 2.23 9.71
C ILE A 196 -13.15 2.81 9.56
N LYS A 197 -13.46 3.23 8.32
CA LYS A 197 -14.80 3.58 7.86
C LYS A 197 -15.35 2.42 7.05
N SER A 198 -16.58 1.99 7.32
CA SER A 198 -17.22 0.86 6.61
C SER A 198 -18.69 1.12 6.31
N SER A 199 -19.15 0.72 5.12
CA SER A 199 -20.56 0.77 4.71
C SER A 199 -20.87 -0.33 3.69
N PHE A 200 -22.15 -0.49 3.37
CA PHE A 200 -22.62 -1.50 2.41
C PHE A 200 -22.53 -1.02 0.97
N GLY A 201 -22.11 -1.91 0.07
CA GLY A 201 -21.97 -1.63 -1.36
C GLY A 201 -20.74 -0.78 -1.70
N TYR A 202 -20.77 -0.14 -2.87
CA TYR A 202 -19.66 0.67 -3.38
C TYR A 202 -19.43 1.95 -2.57
N PRO A 203 -18.17 2.42 -2.50
CA PRO A 203 -17.83 3.53 -1.64
C PRO A 203 -18.47 4.83 -2.13
N LYS A 204 -18.97 5.60 -1.17
CA LYS A 204 -19.29 7.02 -1.30
C LYS A 204 -18.05 7.87 -1.01
N GLY A 205 -18.14 9.18 -1.20
CA GLY A 205 -17.02 10.09 -0.91
C GLY A 205 -16.44 9.92 0.49
N PHE A 206 -15.14 10.18 0.66
CA PHE A 206 -14.41 9.98 1.94
C PHE A 206 -15.08 10.65 3.15
N ASN A 207 -15.76 11.78 2.93
CA ASN A 207 -16.43 12.59 3.96
C ASN A 207 -17.92 12.27 4.17
N ASP A 208 -18.45 11.21 3.55
CA ASP A 208 -19.84 10.79 3.75
C ASP A 208 -20.08 10.37 5.22
N GLN A 209 -21.26 10.68 5.75
CA GLN A 209 -21.62 10.37 7.15
C GLN A 209 -22.25 8.98 7.30
N GLY A 210 -22.58 8.30 6.21
CA GLY A 210 -23.18 6.96 6.18
C GLY A 210 -22.16 5.83 6.33
N TYR A 211 -21.06 6.06 7.04
CA TYR A 211 -20.05 5.06 7.37
C TYR A 211 -20.05 4.76 8.87
N ASP A 212 -19.98 3.48 9.20
CA ASP A 212 -19.56 3.07 10.54
C ASP A 212 -18.11 3.48 10.76
N LEU A 213 -17.80 3.92 11.97
CA LEU A 213 -16.46 4.35 12.36
C LEU A 213 -15.92 3.46 13.47
N PHE A 214 -14.76 2.87 13.23
CA PHE A 214 -14.04 2.06 14.20
C PHE A 214 -12.66 2.67 14.44
N THR A 215 -12.31 2.84 15.71
CA THR A 215 -10.96 3.25 16.11
C THR A 215 -10.26 2.03 16.70
N ILE A 216 -9.20 1.58 16.05
CA ILE A 216 -8.41 0.41 16.45
C ILE A 216 -7.09 0.87 17.03
N ASN A 217 -6.67 0.25 18.12
CA ASN A 217 -5.35 0.46 18.71
C ASN A 217 -4.27 -0.15 17.81
N ARG A 218 -3.28 0.65 17.40
CA ARG A 218 -2.20 0.18 16.53
C ARG A 218 -1.35 -0.95 17.14
N SER A 219 -1.07 -0.92 18.45
CA SER A 219 -0.08 -1.82 19.07
C SER A 219 -0.60 -3.23 19.32
N ASN A 220 -1.89 -3.37 19.60
CA ASN A 220 -2.50 -4.64 19.99
C ASN A 220 -3.77 -4.99 19.21
N LEU A 221 -4.12 -4.19 18.19
CA LEU A 221 -5.30 -4.36 17.33
C LEU A 221 -6.65 -4.40 18.06
N SER A 222 -6.70 -4.00 19.33
CA SER A 222 -7.94 -3.91 20.10
C SER A 222 -8.83 -2.77 19.59
N ILE A 223 -10.14 -3.00 19.53
CA ILE A 223 -11.11 -1.98 19.13
C ILE A 223 -11.36 -1.03 20.30
N LYS A 224 -10.94 0.23 20.18
CA LYS A 224 -11.11 1.28 21.20
C LYS A 224 -12.51 1.91 21.17
N GLU A 225 -13.04 2.14 19.97
CA GLU A 225 -14.30 2.86 19.78
C GLU A 225 -15.07 2.30 18.59
N ARG A 226 -16.40 2.31 18.69
CA ARG A 226 -17.33 2.00 17.59
C ARG A 226 -18.43 3.05 17.54
N LYS A 227 -18.66 3.61 16.36
CA LYS A 227 -19.82 4.46 16.07
C LYS A 227 -20.53 3.90 14.85
N ILE A 228 -21.77 3.44 15.03
CA ILE A 228 -22.56 2.83 13.97
C ILE A 228 -23.46 3.91 13.36
N ALA A 229 -23.31 4.16 12.07
CA ALA A 229 -24.10 5.15 11.35
C ALA A 229 -25.36 4.50 10.77
N GLU A 230 -26.42 5.29 10.57
CA GLU A 230 -27.57 4.82 9.80
C GLU A 230 -27.24 4.82 8.30
N LYS A 231 -27.21 3.63 7.71
CA LYS A 231 -26.87 3.38 6.30
C LYS A 231 -28.14 3.26 5.47
N SER A 232 -28.83 4.38 5.25
CA SER A 232 -30.16 4.40 4.59
C SER A 232 -30.18 3.83 3.16
N THR A 233 -29.03 3.83 2.47
CA THR A 233 -28.88 3.38 1.09
C THR A 233 -27.54 2.69 0.85
N LYS A 234 -27.52 1.72 -0.06
CA LYS A 234 -26.30 1.14 -0.64
C LYS A 234 -26.24 1.31 -2.15
N ILE A 235 -25.03 1.46 -2.68
CA ILE A 235 -24.76 1.55 -4.11
C ILE A 235 -24.34 0.17 -4.61
N ILE A 236 -24.98 -0.29 -5.68
CA ILE A 236 -24.63 -1.51 -6.42
C ILE A 236 -24.36 -1.13 -7.85
N ILE A 237 -23.41 -1.81 -8.49
CA ILE A 237 -23.11 -1.65 -9.90
C ILE A 237 -23.41 -2.98 -10.56
N GLU A 238 -24.38 -2.98 -11.46
CA GLU A 238 -24.79 -4.15 -12.23
C GLU A 238 -23.99 -4.24 -13.54
N ARG A 239 -24.14 -5.37 -14.24
CA ARG A 239 -23.49 -5.62 -15.53
C ARG A 239 -23.75 -4.46 -16.51
N GLY A 240 -22.72 -4.02 -17.20
CA GLY A 240 -22.75 -2.85 -18.10
C GLY A 240 -22.52 -1.52 -17.39
N GLY A 241 -22.25 -1.51 -16.08
CA GLY A 241 -21.97 -0.29 -15.32
C GLY A 241 -23.22 0.42 -14.78
N PHE A 242 -24.38 -0.25 -14.79
CA PHE A 242 -25.63 0.36 -14.31
C PHE A 242 -25.59 0.52 -12.79
N LYS A 243 -25.54 1.78 -12.34
CA LYS A 243 -25.51 2.14 -10.93
C LYS A 243 -26.93 2.12 -10.34
N VAL A 244 -27.14 1.26 -9.36
CA VAL A 244 -28.41 1.11 -8.64
C VAL A 244 -28.25 1.55 -7.19
N ILE A 245 -29.10 2.47 -6.74
CA ILE A 245 -29.18 2.89 -5.34
C ILE A 245 -30.31 2.10 -4.70
N LYS A 246 -29.99 1.16 -3.80
CA LYS A 246 -30.98 0.38 -3.05
C LYS A 246 -31.18 0.98 -1.67
N ARG A 247 -32.44 1.17 -1.27
CA ARG A 247 -32.80 1.56 0.09
C ARG A 247 -32.61 0.36 1.02
N MET A 248 -31.96 0.58 2.16
CA MET A 248 -31.75 -0.44 3.18
C MET A 248 -32.98 -0.57 4.07
N ARG A 249 -33.21 -1.78 4.61
CA ARG A 249 -34.26 -2.01 5.63
C ARG A 249 -33.81 -1.42 6.96
N SER A 250 -34.76 -1.08 7.84
CA SER A 250 -34.47 -0.39 9.11
C SER A 250 -33.46 -1.12 9.98
N GLU A 251 -33.56 -2.45 10.10
CA GLU A 251 -32.65 -3.26 10.92
C GLU A 251 -31.23 -3.33 10.34
N GLU A 252 -31.10 -3.65 9.04
CA GLU A 252 -29.80 -3.68 8.36
C GLU A 252 -29.13 -2.30 8.32
N ALA A 253 -29.91 -1.23 8.14
CA ALA A 253 -29.40 0.13 8.06
C ALA A 253 -28.69 0.59 9.34
N VAL A 254 -29.13 0.12 10.50
CA VAL A 254 -28.55 0.49 11.82
C VAL A 254 -27.62 -0.57 12.39
N SER A 255 -27.42 -1.68 11.68
CA SER A 255 -26.47 -2.72 12.07
C SER A 255 -25.03 -2.36 11.71
N SER A 256 -24.05 -3.00 12.38
CA SER A 256 -22.64 -2.90 11.97
C SER A 256 -22.46 -3.50 10.58
N SER A 257 -21.81 -2.77 9.69
CA SER A 257 -21.53 -3.24 8.32
C SER A 257 -20.42 -4.28 8.25
N ILE A 258 -19.56 -4.35 9.27
CA ILE A 258 -18.36 -5.20 9.27
C ILE A 258 -18.22 -5.93 10.60
N SER A 259 -17.71 -7.17 10.54
CA SER A 259 -17.42 -7.99 11.72
C SER A 259 -16.08 -7.60 12.36
N GLU A 260 -15.89 -7.98 13.62
CA GLU A 260 -14.64 -7.72 14.34
C GLU A 260 -13.44 -8.43 13.71
N ASP A 261 -13.61 -9.70 13.33
CA ASP A 261 -12.55 -10.46 12.66
C ASP A 261 -12.10 -9.77 11.36
N MET A 262 -13.06 -9.25 10.60
CA MET A 262 -12.76 -8.55 9.35
C MET A 262 -12.12 -7.18 9.60
N LEU A 263 -12.51 -6.47 10.67
CA LEU A 263 -11.83 -5.24 11.09
C LEU A 263 -10.36 -5.49 11.42
N ILE A 264 -10.06 -6.57 12.13
CA ILE A 264 -8.68 -6.93 12.50
C ILE A 264 -7.88 -7.33 11.25
N LYS A 265 -8.46 -8.13 10.33
CA LYS A 265 -7.82 -8.46 9.04
C LYS A 265 -7.51 -7.21 8.23
N LEU A 266 -8.47 -6.29 8.13
CA LEU A 266 -8.31 -5.04 7.39
C LEU A 266 -7.29 -4.10 8.04
N ALA A 267 -7.30 -3.97 9.37
CA ALA A 267 -6.30 -3.20 10.11
C ALA A 267 -4.89 -3.73 9.85
N THR A 268 -4.73 -5.06 9.89
CA THR A 268 -3.46 -5.74 9.59
C THR A 268 -2.98 -5.43 8.18
N LEU A 269 -3.84 -5.61 7.18
CA LEU A 269 -3.53 -5.32 5.78
C LEU A 269 -3.13 -3.85 5.61
N GLY A 270 -3.84 -2.92 6.25
CA GLY A 270 -3.52 -1.49 6.21
C GLY A 270 -2.14 -1.18 6.78
N LEU A 271 -1.73 -1.86 7.85
CA LEU A 271 -0.41 -1.68 8.46
C LEU A 271 0.72 -2.29 7.62
N ASP A 272 0.47 -3.41 6.95
CA ASP A 272 1.45 -3.98 6.02
C ASP A 272 1.62 -3.10 4.76
N VAL A 273 0.53 -2.56 4.22
CA VAL A 273 0.57 -1.56 3.14
C VAL A 273 1.32 -0.30 3.59
N GLU A 274 1.07 0.19 4.81
CA GLU A 274 1.78 1.34 5.38
C GLU A 274 3.28 1.09 5.47
N TRP A 275 3.67 -0.11 5.92
CA TRP A 275 5.06 -0.52 5.99
C TRP A 275 5.69 -0.57 4.59
N HIS A 276 5.01 -1.19 3.62
CA HIS A 276 5.50 -1.32 2.25
C HIS A 276 5.69 0.05 1.59
N LEU A 277 4.76 0.97 1.82
CA LEU A 277 4.81 2.31 1.28
C LEU A 277 5.63 3.29 2.13
N GLY A 278 6.08 2.91 3.33
CA GLY A 278 6.96 3.74 4.16
C GLY A 278 6.32 5.04 4.64
N GLY A 279 5.20 4.95 5.33
CA GLY A 279 4.56 6.08 6.04
C GLY A 279 3.05 5.94 6.13
N ASN A 280 2.40 6.70 7.02
CA ASN A 280 0.96 6.67 7.25
C ASN A 280 0.16 6.75 5.94
N ILE A 281 -0.93 5.99 5.83
CA ILE A 281 -1.72 5.87 4.59
C ILE A 281 -3.20 6.21 4.81
N ILE A 282 -3.86 6.51 3.70
CA ILE A 282 -5.31 6.45 3.51
C ILE A 282 -5.55 5.42 2.41
N LEU A 283 -6.30 4.38 2.71
CA LEU A 283 -6.57 3.24 1.85
C LEU A 283 -8.06 3.15 1.59
N GLN A 284 -8.46 3.14 0.32
CA GLN A 284 -9.81 2.74 -0.08
C GLN A 284 -9.82 1.23 -0.28
N TRP A 285 -10.77 0.57 0.35
CA TRP A 285 -10.88 -0.89 0.32
C TRP A 285 -12.30 -1.34 0.01
N ALA A 286 -12.41 -2.55 -0.49
CA ALA A 286 -13.67 -3.22 -0.75
C ALA A 286 -13.59 -4.70 -0.39
N ILE A 287 -14.75 -5.29 -0.10
CA ILE A 287 -14.92 -6.72 0.20
C ILE A 287 -16.11 -7.22 -0.61
N GLY A 288 -15.87 -8.23 -1.43
CA GLY A 288 -16.89 -9.02 -2.12
C GLY A 288 -17.14 -10.34 -1.40
N GLU A 289 -17.04 -11.46 -2.11
CA GLU A 289 -17.15 -12.82 -1.56
C GLU A 289 -15.86 -13.34 -0.89
N GLU A 290 -14.87 -12.48 -0.64
CA GLU A 290 -13.45 -12.71 -0.29
C GLU A 290 -12.50 -12.71 -1.51
N PRO A 291 -11.26 -12.15 -1.42
CA PRO A 291 -10.60 -11.45 -0.31
C PRO A 291 -10.90 -9.93 -0.25
N ILE A 292 -10.31 -9.20 0.72
CA ILE A 292 -10.27 -7.72 0.73
C ILE A 292 -9.50 -7.25 -0.51
N ILE A 293 -10.04 -6.25 -1.20
CA ILE A 293 -9.48 -5.65 -2.40
C ILE A 293 -9.10 -4.19 -2.14
N LEU A 294 -7.90 -3.81 -2.56
CA LEU A 294 -7.39 -2.45 -2.46
C LEU A 294 -7.79 -1.69 -3.73
N LEU A 295 -8.65 -0.69 -3.56
CA LEU A 295 -9.13 0.12 -4.69
C LEU A 295 -8.23 1.32 -4.93
N ALA A 296 -7.67 1.90 -3.87
CA ALA A 296 -6.81 3.07 -3.98
C ALA A 296 -6.00 3.30 -2.71
N VAL A 297 -4.85 3.95 -2.84
CA VAL A 297 -4.03 4.34 -1.69
C VAL A 297 -3.48 5.75 -1.86
N LYS A 298 -3.32 6.44 -0.74
CA LYS A 298 -2.61 7.71 -0.62
C LYS A 298 -1.72 7.69 0.61
N ARG A 299 -0.46 8.11 0.48
CA ARG A 299 0.38 8.42 1.66
C ARG A 299 -0.08 9.73 2.30
N LYS A 300 -0.18 9.77 3.63
CA LYS A 300 -0.30 11.01 4.39
C LYS A 300 1.07 11.64 4.41
N GLU A 301 1.19 12.82 3.82
CA GLU A 301 2.37 13.65 4.02
C GLU A 301 2.44 14.00 5.50
N VAL A 302 3.61 13.81 6.11
CA VAL A 302 3.89 14.31 7.46
C VAL A 302 3.82 15.83 7.32
N GLU A 303 2.82 16.46 7.95
CA GLU A 303 2.86 17.90 8.19
C GLU A 303 4.04 18.15 9.13
N ILE A 304 5.24 18.31 8.56
CA ILE A 304 6.34 18.92 9.28
C ILE A 304 5.90 20.37 9.45
N GLY A 305 5.26 20.65 10.59
CA GLY A 305 4.94 22.01 10.99
C GLY A 305 6.24 22.80 11.01
N ILE A 306 6.47 23.60 9.97
CA ILE A 306 7.50 24.63 9.99
C ILE A 306 7.02 25.68 10.99
N LYS A 307 7.26 25.43 12.27
CA LYS A 307 7.32 26.50 13.26
C LYS A 307 8.57 27.29 12.91
N LYS A 308 8.36 28.52 12.43
CA LYS A 308 9.42 29.52 12.27
C LYS A 308 10.27 29.54 13.52
N GLU A 309 11.58 29.42 13.34
CA GLU A 309 12.59 29.60 14.38
C GLU A 309 12.41 30.98 15.01
N GLU A 310 11.96 31.01 16.26
CA GLU A 310 12.30 32.08 17.18
C GLU A 310 13.48 31.58 18.01
N ILE A 311 14.62 32.25 17.82
CA ILE A 311 15.85 32.08 18.55
C ILE A 311 15.57 32.42 20.02
N TYR A 312 15.59 31.42 20.90
CA TYR A 312 15.72 31.61 22.33
C TYR A 312 16.93 30.85 22.85
N THR A 313 17.85 31.63 23.40
CA THR A 313 19.10 31.28 24.07
C THR A 313 18.96 30.22 25.15
N GLU A 314 20.01 29.41 25.26
CA GLU A 314 20.28 28.39 26.28
C GLU A 314 19.77 28.73 27.69
N LYS A 315 19.01 27.80 28.28
CA LYS A 315 19.17 27.39 29.69
C LYS A 315 18.44 26.09 30.02
N GLU A 316 19.21 25.22 30.65
CA GLU A 316 18.87 24.06 31.49
C GLU A 316 18.26 22.81 30.84
N GLU A 317 19.02 21.72 30.99
CA GLU A 317 18.71 20.34 30.65
C GLU A 317 17.50 19.83 31.43
N GLU A 318 16.29 20.01 30.91
CA GLU A 318 15.17 19.13 31.23
C GLU A 318 15.18 17.95 30.25
N LYS A 319 15.30 16.74 30.79
CA LYS A 319 15.19 15.46 30.08
C LYS A 319 13.97 15.46 29.16
N ILE A 320 14.20 15.68 27.87
CA ILE A 320 13.23 15.40 26.82
C ILE A 320 12.92 13.90 26.90
N LYS A 321 11.74 13.55 27.42
CA LYS A 321 11.16 12.24 27.17
C LYS A 321 10.87 12.18 25.68
N LEU A 322 11.72 11.49 24.94
CA LEU A 322 11.43 11.03 23.58
C LEU A 322 10.01 10.41 23.57
N PRO A 323 9.16 10.75 22.59
CA PRO A 323 7.86 10.11 22.47
C PRO A 323 8.07 8.61 22.41
N SER A 324 7.33 7.88 23.23
CA SER A 324 7.34 6.42 23.28
C SER A 324 7.09 5.87 21.89
N VAL A 325 8.12 5.29 21.27
CA VAL A 325 8.02 4.52 20.03
C VAL A 325 7.07 3.36 20.32
N ILE A 326 5.87 3.42 19.77
CA ILE A 326 4.91 2.33 19.89
C ILE A 326 5.30 1.30 18.84
N PRO A 327 5.56 0.04 19.24
CA PRO A 327 5.95 -0.99 18.28
C PRO A 327 4.83 -1.14 17.24
N PRO A 328 5.18 -1.33 15.95
CA PRO A 328 4.18 -1.67 14.96
C PRO A 328 3.39 -2.92 15.40
N PRO A 329 2.16 -3.11 14.93
CA PRO A 329 1.43 -4.37 15.08
C PRO A 329 2.37 -5.55 14.76
N ALA A 330 2.26 -6.63 15.53
CA ALA A 330 3.07 -7.82 15.34
C ALA A 330 2.58 -8.62 14.12
N ILE A 331 2.84 -8.11 12.92
CA ILE A 331 2.78 -8.89 11.69
C ILE A 331 4.11 -9.63 11.59
N LEU A 332 4.08 -10.94 11.78
CA LEU A 332 5.23 -11.82 11.66
C LEU A 332 5.46 -12.14 10.19
N LYS A 333 6.50 -11.56 9.62
CA LYS A 333 6.88 -11.74 8.22
C LYS A 333 7.69 -13.00 8.01
N LEU A 334 7.47 -13.69 6.89
CA LEU A 334 8.25 -14.87 6.52
C LEU A 334 9.34 -14.49 5.52
N PHE A 335 10.59 -14.73 5.90
CA PHE A 335 11.75 -14.59 5.03
C PHE A 335 12.37 -15.96 4.76
N LEU A 336 12.94 -16.12 3.56
CA LEU A 336 13.64 -17.35 3.19
C LEU A 336 15.08 -17.04 2.76
N TRP A 337 16.03 -17.85 3.21
CA TRP A 337 17.36 -17.85 2.63
C TRP A 337 17.32 -18.38 1.19
N VAL A 338 17.98 -17.66 0.28
CA VAL A 338 18.08 -18.05 -1.12
C VAL A 338 19.50 -18.45 -1.43
N ASP A 339 19.65 -19.75 -1.65
CA ASP A 339 20.87 -20.33 -2.21
C ASP A 339 20.69 -20.65 -3.72
N ASP A 340 19.44 -20.72 -4.19
CA ASP A 340 19.05 -21.05 -5.58
C ASP A 340 17.91 -20.13 -6.08
N PRO A 341 18.12 -19.34 -7.15
CA PRO A 341 17.12 -18.44 -7.73
C PRO A 341 15.85 -19.14 -8.23
N VAL A 342 15.98 -20.34 -8.80
CA VAL A 342 14.83 -21.06 -9.38
C VAL A 342 13.87 -21.47 -8.26
N LYS A 343 14.42 -21.86 -7.12
CA LYS A 343 13.66 -22.18 -5.92
C LYS A 343 12.97 -20.92 -5.36
N ALA A 344 13.66 -19.77 -5.36
CA ALA A 344 13.07 -18.51 -4.90
C ALA A 344 11.86 -18.08 -5.76
N GLU A 345 11.94 -18.22 -7.09
CA GLU A 345 10.83 -17.91 -8.01
C GLU A 345 9.59 -18.76 -7.70
N SER A 346 9.78 -20.06 -7.41
CA SER A 346 8.67 -20.94 -7.05
C SER A 346 8.00 -20.62 -5.71
N LEU A 347 8.68 -19.88 -4.82
CA LEU A 347 8.24 -19.59 -3.46
C LEU A 347 7.91 -18.10 -3.25
N GLU A 348 8.04 -17.27 -4.28
CA GLU A 348 7.82 -15.82 -4.22
C GLU A 348 6.38 -15.46 -3.80
N SER A 349 5.42 -16.33 -4.11
CA SER A 349 4.02 -16.15 -3.72
C SER A 349 3.73 -16.50 -2.26
N ILE A 350 4.75 -16.80 -1.44
CA ILE A 350 4.59 -17.32 -0.08
C ILE A 350 5.35 -16.45 0.93
N VAL A 351 6.50 -15.91 0.54
CA VAL A 351 7.40 -15.19 1.46
C VAL A 351 7.26 -13.66 1.33
N ASP A 352 7.54 -12.92 2.40
CA ASP A 352 7.61 -11.45 2.45
C ASP A 352 8.92 -10.89 1.92
N GLY A 353 9.96 -11.72 1.96
CA GLY A 353 11.25 -11.35 1.46
C GLY A 353 12.24 -12.51 1.45
N PHE A 354 13.43 -12.19 0.96
CA PHE A 354 14.51 -13.14 0.82
C PHE A 354 15.78 -12.63 1.49
N ILE A 355 16.55 -13.53 2.07
CA ILE A 355 17.92 -13.27 2.53
C ILE A 355 18.90 -13.95 1.59
N ILE A 356 19.91 -13.22 1.10
CA ILE A 356 20.79 -13.66 0.02
C ILE A 356 22.23 -13.31 0.35
N ASP A 357 23.16 -14.26 0.26
CA ASP A 357 24.59 -13.96 0.37
C ASP A 357 25.05 -13.02 -0.77
N SER A 358 25.84 -12.01 -0.44
CA SER A 358 26.36 -11.02 -1.40
C SER A 358 27.01 -11.64 -2.65
N LYS A 359 27.72 -12.78 -2.52
CA LYS A 359 28.36 -13.47 -3.66
C LYS A 359 27.33 -14.13 -4.57
N ILE A 360 26.23 -14.62 -4.01
CA ILE A 360 25.11 -15.18 -4.77
C ILE A 360 24.34 -14.02 -5.41
N ALA A 361 23.99 -13.00 -4.63
CA ALA A 361 23.27 -11.81 -5.06
C ALA A 361 23.93 -11.14 -6.27
N GLN A 362 25.27 -11.05 -6.30
CA GLN A 362 26.01 -10.52 -7.44
C GLN A 362 25.75 -11.30 -8.74
N LYS A 363 25.60 -12.63 -8.67
CA LYS A 363 25.34 -13.49 -9.82
C LYS A 363 23.88 -13.45 -10.28
N ILE A 364 22.96 -13.05 -9.39
CA ILE A 364 21.52 -13.14 -9.60
C ILE A 364 20.85 -11.76 -9.56
N LEU A 365 21.63 -10.69 -9.76
CA LEU A 365 21.16 -9.31 -9.62
C LEU A 365 19.98 -8.99 -10.55
N ASN A 366 20.00 -9.50 -11.79
CA ASN A 366 18.89 -9.37 -12.74
C ASN A 366 17.60 -10.08 -12.28
N PHE A 367 17.74 -11.16 -11.51
CA PHE A 367 16.61 -11.87 -10.91
C PHE A 367 16.08 -11.10 -9.69
N ILE A 368 16.97 -10.63 -8.81
CA ILE A 368 16.63 -9.71 -7.70
C ILE A 368 15.86 -8.49 -8.21
N TYR A 369 16.22 -7.97 -9.38
CA TYR A 369 15.53 -6.86 -10.04
C TYR A 369 14.05 -7.15 -10.35
N LYS A 370 13.75 -8.39 -10.72
CA LYS A 370 12.40 -8.85 -11.07
C LYS A 370 11.56 -9.16 -9.83
N LEU A 371 12.20 -9.53 -8.72
CA LEU A 371 11.50 -9.79 -7.47
C LEU A 371 10.88 -8.49 -6.93
N GLY A 372 9.57 -8.52 -6.69
CA GLY A 372 8.81 -7.42 -6.09
C GLY A 372 8.96 -7.32 -4.57
N HIS A 373 9.84 -8.14 -3.98
CA HIS A 373 9.88 -8.46 -2.55
C HIS A 373 10.95 -7.65 -1.80
N THR A 374 10.92 -7.77 -0.47
CA THR A 374 12.00 -7.26 0.39
C THR A 374 13.22 -8.16 0.27
N ILE A 375 14.40 -7.58 0.05
CA ILE A 375 15.64 -8.34 -0.10
C ILE A 375 16.62 -7.94 0.99
N ILE A 376 17.23 -8.90 1.66
CA ILE A 376 18.28 -8.68 2.66
C ILE A 376 19.55 -9.34 2.14
N ILE A 377 20.61 -8.58 1.95
CA ILE A 377 21.90 -9.08 1.47
C ILE A 377 22.83 -9.31 2.66
N ASP A 378 23.36 -10.52 2.79
CA ASP A 378 24.44 -10.82 3.73
C ASP A 378 25.80 -10.45 3.13
N GLY A 379 26.41 -9.37 3.64
CA GLY A 379 27.68 -8.82 3.17
C GLY A 379 27.53 -7.60 2.25
N GLU A 380 28.65 -7.10 1.75
CA GLU A 380 28.69 -5.90 0.91
C GLU A 380 28.39 -6.22 -0.55
N LEU A 381 27.48 -5.45 -1.16
CA LEU A 381 27.23 -5.48 -2.60
C LEU A 381 26.88 -4.08 -3.10
N GLU A 382 27.50 -3.66 -4.20
CA GLU A 382 27.04 -2.47 -4.91
C GLU A 382 25.72 -2.79 -5.63
N ILE A 383 24.68 -2.05 -5.26
CA ILE A 383 23.35 -2.14 -5.87
C ILE A 383 23.00 -0.81 -6.52
N PRO A 384 22.33 -0.83 -7.69
CA PRO A 384 21.85 0.39 -8.31
C PRO A 384 20.78 1.08 -7.43
N GLN A 385 20.65 2.42 -7.59
CA GLN A 385 19.87 3.26 -6.67
C GLN A 385 18.37 2.91 -6.62
N ASP A 386 17.84 2.35 -7.70
CA ASP A 386 16.47 1.87 -7.86
C ASP A 386 16.15 0.63 -6.99
N LEU A 387 17.15 -0.20 -6.71
CA LEU A 387 17.06 -1.35 -5.79
C LEU A 387 17.30 -0.96 -4.32
N ALA A 388 17.96 0.16 -4.05
CA ALA A 388 18.43 0.54 -2.72
C ALA A 388 17.33 0.76 -1.67
N GLN A 389 16.07 0.92 -2.11
CA GLN A 389 14.91 1.09 -1.23
C GLN A 389 14.25 -0.24 -0.79
N ARG A 390 14.51 -1.33 -1.52
CA ARG A 390 13.99 -2.68 -1.22
C ARG A 390 15.05 -3.63 -0.67
N VAL A 391 16.32 -3.23 -0.79
CA VAL A 391 17.48 -4.01 -0.37
C VAL A 391 18.05 -3.49 0.96
N TYR A 392 18.11 -4.39 1.93
CA TYR A 392 18.76 -4.23 3.22
C TYR A 392 20.11 -4.98 3.21
N PHE A 393 21.05 -4.59 4.08
CA PHE A 393 22.39 -5.20 4.15
C PHE A 393 22.70 -5.65 5.58
N LEU A 394 23.10 -6.92 5.78
CA LEU A 394 23.70 -7.40 7.02
C LEU A 394 25.15 -6.88 7.10
N SER A 395 25.43 -6.06 8.12
CA SER A 395 26.79 -5.57 8.41
C SER A 395 27.50 -6.50 9.39
N LYS A 396 28.80 -6.73 9.16
CA LYS A 396 29.69 -7.47 10.07
C LYS A 396 30.59 -6.55 10.91
N GLU A 397 30.48 -5.23 10.75
CA GLU A 397 31.37 -4.28 11.43
C GLU A 397 30.92 -3.97 12.86
N SER A 398 31.78 -4.35 13.82
CA SER A 398 31.66 -4.20 15.26
C SER A 398 31.77 -2.76 15.82
N GLY A 399 31.42 -1.74 15.03
CA GLY A 399 31.91 -0.36 15.20
C GLY A 399 31.35 0.49 16.34
N LYS A 400 30.24 0.14 17.00
CA LYS A 400 29.71 0.88 18.17
C LYS A 400 29.01 -0.04 19.18
N ARG A 401 29.82 -0.81 19.93
CA ARG A 401 29.41 -1.79 20.96
C ARG A 401 28.91 -1.19 22.29
N SER A 402 28.53 0.08 22.37
CA SER A 402 28.40 0.79 23.65
C SER A 402 26.98 0.97 24.22
N LEU A 403 25.94 0.35 23.66
CA LEU A 403 24.55 0.55 24.12
C LEU A 403 23.84 -0.66 24.72
N LEU A 404 24.41 -1.86 24.67
CA LEU A 404 23.89 -3.03 25.39
C LEU A 404 25.06 -3.73 26.10
N LYS A 405 24.98 -3.87 27.42
CA LYS A 405 25.93 -4.67 28.24
C LYS A 405 25.77 -6.16 27.93
N VAL A 406 26.10 -6.59 26.71
CA VAL A 406 26.08 -7.99 26.32
C VAL A 406 27.30 -8.27 25.45
N GLU A 407 28.47 -8.33 26.09
CA GLU A 407 29.73 -8.68 25.43
C GLU A 407 29.82 -10.19 25.05
N SER A 408 28.82 -11.00 25.43
CA SER A 408 28.82 -12.46 25.24
C SER A 408 28.02 -12.98 24.06
N LEU A 409 27.21 -12.16 23.37
CA LEU A 409 26.45 -12.58 22.19
C LEU A 409 27.05 -11.90 20.95
N LYS A 410 28.03 -12.56 20.34
CA LYS A 410 28.91 -11.98 19.29
C LYS A 410 28.22 -11.62 17.97
N ASP A 411 26.96 -12.05 17.75
CA ASP A 411 26.33 -12.01 16.43
C ASP A 411 25.13 -11.06 16.30
N LEU A 412 24.94 -10.15 17.25
CA LEU A 412 23.88 -9.13 17.16
C LEU A 412 24.47 -7.78 16.76
N LEU A 413 24.22 -7.34 15.52
CA LEU A 413 23.65 -6.01 15.20
C LEU A 413 23.86 -5.63 13.73
N LEU A 414 22.83 -4.96 13.20
CA LEU A 414 22.64 -4.52 11.83
C LEU A 414 22.53 -2.99 11.85
N TYR A 415 23.22 -2.25 10.98
CA TYR A 415 23.07 -0.78 10.91
C TYR A 415 22.99 -0.27 9.47
N LYS A 416 22.05 0.66 9.22
CA LYS A 416 22.07 1.61 8.09
C LYS A 416 21.63 2.99 8.57
N ARG A 417 22.16 4.05 7.95
CA ARG A 417 21.72 5.44 8.13
C ARG A 417 20.19 5.55 8.03
N GLY A 418 19.53 5.79 9.17
CA GLY A 418 18.10 6.12 9.26
C GLY A 418 17.13 4.95 9.52
N PHE A 419 17.58 3.70 9.62
CA PHE A 419 16.74 2.52 9.91
C PHE A 419 17.51 1.50 10.75
N SER A 420 16.96 1.03 11.86
CA SER A 420 17.53 -0.07 12.67
C SER A 420 16.77 -1.38 12.40
N GLY A 421 17.48 -2.50 12.35
CA GLY A 421 16.92 -3.85 12.21
C GLY A 421 17.90 -4.86 12.83
N MET A 422 17.50 -6.11 13.04
CA MET A 422 18.30 -7.14 13.70
C MET A 422 17.89 -8.53 13.21
N VAL A 423 18.83 -9.42 12.93
CA VAL A 423 18.55 -10.85 12.72
C VAL A 423 19.16 -11.62 13.88
N MET A 424 18.34 -12.40 14.60
CA MET A 424 18.74 -13.26 15.69
C MET A 424 18.82 -14.70 15.20
N TYR A 425 20.00 -15.31 15.27
CA TYR A 425 20.19 -16.73 14.97
C TYR A 425 19.79 -17.58 16.18
N LEU A 426 18.49 -17.66 16.44
CA LEU A 426 17.96 -18.31 17.65
C LEU A 426 18.38 -19.78 17.74
N ASP A 427 18.51 -20.51 16.62
CA ASP A 427 18.99 -21.91 16.64
C ASP A 427 20.44 -22.02 17.10
N VAL A 428 21.29 -21.11 16.63
CA VAL A 428 22.72 -21.12 16.96
C VAL A 428 22.86 -20.85 18.45
N ILE A 429 22.17 -19.83 18.95
CA ILE A 429 22.19 -19.45 20.37
C ILE A 429 21.57 -20.55 21.24
N SER A 430 20.46 -21.15 20.79
CA SER A 430 19.82 -22.27 21.49
C SER A 430 20.76 -23.47 21.61
N LYS A 431 21.48 -23.82 20.53
CA LYS A 431 22.46 -24.92 20.51
C LYS A 431 23.69 -24.61 21.37
N GLU A 432 24.20 -23.38 21.33
CA GLU A 432 25.37 -22.96 22.11
C GLU A 432 25.10 -22.93 23.62
N LEU A 433 23.88 -22.53 24.01
CA LEU A 433 23.48 -22.41 25.41
C LEU A 433 22.80 -23.66 25.97
N ASP A 434 22.52 -24.66 25.14
CA ASP A 434 21.74 -25.86 25.49
C ASP A 434 20.37 -25.52 26.13
N MET A 435 19.65 -24.59 25.48
CA MET A 435 18.37 -24.06 25.97
C MET A 435 17.28 -24.18 24.90
N GLY A 436 16.06 -24.58 25.29
CA GLY A 436 14.90 -24.51 24.39
C GLY A 436 14.49 -23.07 24.07
N TYR A 437 13.82 -22.83 22.93
CA TYR A 437 13.45 -21.47 22.50
C TYR A 437 12.67 -20.68 23.55
N LYS A 438 11.72 -21.30 24.27
CA LYS A 438 10.96 -20.59 25.32
C LYS A 438 11.85 -20.07 26.45
N GLU A 439 12.82 -20.87 26.90
CA GLU A 439 13.77 -20.46 27.93
C GLU A 439 14.72 -19.39 27.42
N LEU A 440 15.23 -19.55 26.20
CA LEU A 440 16.11 -18.59 25.54
C LEU A 440 15.41 -17.23 25.36
N LEU A 441 14.18 -17.21 24.84
CA LEU A 441 13.40 -15.99 24.63
C LEU A 441 13.06 -15.32 25.97
N ASN A 442 12.76 -16.09 27.02
CA ASN A 442 12.56 -15.53 28.37
C ASN A 442 13.83 -14.94 28.97
N MET A 443 15.01 -15.48 28.61
CA MET A 443 16.29 -14.88 28.96
C MET A 443 16.53 -13.58 28.17
N ILE A 444 16.33 -13.60 26.85
CA ILE A 444 16.44 -12.42 25.97
C ILE A 444 15.52 -11.30 26.46
N ARG A 445 14.29 -11.62 26.89
CA ARG A 445 13.33 -10.68 27.46
C ARG A 445 13.85 -9.86 28.64
N LYS A 446 14.78 -10.42 29.41
CA LYS A 446 15.37 -9.76 30.58
C LYS A 446 16.56 -8.87 30.21
N ILE A 447 17.06 -8.99 28.98
CA ILE A 447 18.30 -8.39 28.50
C ILE A 447 18.01 -7.32 27.44
N VAL A 448 16.99 -7.52 26.62
CA VAL A 448 16.61 -6.66 25.48
C VAL A 448 15.32 -5.91 25.82
N ASP A 449 15.35 -4.58 25.70
CA ASP A 449 14.17 -3.73 25.83
C ASP A 449 13.40 -3.72 24.49
N PRO A 450 12.12 -4.16 24.44
CA PRO A 450 11.37 -4.39 23.19
C PRO A 450 10.95 -3.12 22.42
N LEU A 451 11.67 -2.00 22.54
CA LEU A 451 11.16 -0.65 22.19
C LEU A 451 11.91 0.13 21.10
N GLU A 452 12.90 -0.43 20.42
CA GLU A 452 13.44 0.20 19.20
C GLU A 452 12.77 -0.45 17.97
N GLY A 453 11.77 0.23 17.40
CA GLY A 453 10.88 -0.20 16.30
C GLY A 453 11.55 -0.53 14.95
N GLY A 454 12.57 -1.39 14.98
CA GLY A 454 13.28 -1.92 13.84
C GLY A 454 12.78 -3.30 13.39
N LEU A 455 13.18 -3.71 12.19
CA LEU A 455 12.91 -5.06 11.67
C LEU A 455 13.71 -6.09 12.47
N VAL A 456 13.09 -6.76 13.46
CA VAL A 456 13.72 -7.85 14.20
C VAL A 456 13.27 -9.18 13.61
N LEU A 457 14.20 -9.95 13.04
CA LEU A 457 13.95 -11.26 12.46
C LEU A 457 14.58 -12.36 13.32
N ALA A 458 13.92 -13.48 13.43
CA ALA A 458 14.43 -14.68 14.07
C ALA A 458 14.74 -15.73 13.02
N GLN A 459 16.02 -16.07 12.84
CA GLN A 459 16.40 -17.21 12.03
C GLN A 459 16.19 -18.51 12.82
N LEU A 460 15.44 -19.42 12.20
CA LEU A 460 14.97 -20.67 12.77
C LEU A 460 15.15 -21.81 11.76
N ASP A 461 15.57 -22.98 12.27
CA ASP A 461 15.68 -24.21 11.50
C ASP A 461 14.28 -24.82 11.36
N GLU A 462 13.48 -24.78 12.43
CA GLU A 462 12.12 -25.31 12.52
C GLU A 462 11.11 -24.23 12.93
N ILE A 463 9.85 -24.40 12.52
CA ILE A 463 8.79 -23.45 12.90
C ILE A 463 8.31 -23.77 14.32
N PRO A 464 8.40 -22.82 15.25
CA PRO A 464 8.11 -23.05 16.65
C PRO A 464 6.60 -23.13 16.89
N ASP A 465 6.20 -23.68 18.04
CA ASP A 465 4.79 -23.73 18.42
C ASP A 465 4.17 -22.33 18.62
N VAL A 466 2.83 -22.29 18.57
CA VAL A 466 2.05 -21.05 18.67
C VAL A 466 2.40 -20.22 19.91
N ASP A 467 2.62 -20.84 21.06
CA ASP A 467 2.96 -20.10 22.29
C ASP A 467 4.37 -19.51 22.22
N THR A 468 5.31 -20.22 21.61
CA THR A 468 6.66 -19.70 21.36
C THR A 468 6.59 -18.51 20.40
N VAL A 469 5.78 -18.58 19.33
CA VAL A 469 5.56 -17.45 18.42
C VAL A 469 4.96 -16.24 19.14
N LYS A 470 3.97 -16.42 20.03
CA LYS A 470 3.43 -15.34 20.86
C LYS A 470 4.51 -14.67 21.72
N ILE A 471 5.40 -15.47 22.31
CA ILE A 471 6.52 -14.95 23.10
C ILE A 471 7.45 -14.13 22.20
N MET A 472 7.81 -14.65 21.02
CA MET A 472 8.64 -13.94 20.04
C MET A 472 8.06 -12.57 19.67
N MET A 473 6.77 -12.53 19.33
CA MET A 473 6.07 -11.29 19.00
C MET A 473 6.06 -10.29 20.16
N SER A 474 5.88 -10.77 21.40
CA SER A 474 5.92 -9.93 22.59
C SER A 474 7.30 -9.28 22.85
N LEU A 475 8.35 -9.80 22.21
CA LEU A 475 9.71 -9.26 22.24
C LEU A 475 10.01 -8.31 21.08
N GLY A 476 9.01 -8.00 20.25
CA GLY A 476 9.18 -7.17 19.07
C GLY A 476 9.78 -7.91 17.88
N ILE A 477 9.80 -9.26 17.88
CA ILE A 477 10.22 -10.04 16.71
C ILE A 477 9.13 -9.91 15.63
N THR A 478 9.50 -9.27 14.53
CA THR A 478 8.64 -8.93 13.38
C THR A 478 8.74 -9.92 12.22
N GLY A 479 9.60 -10.93 12.29
CA GLY A 479 9.62 -11.98 11.26
C GLY A 479 10.43 -13.21 11.61
N ILE A 480 10.17 -14.29 10.86
CA ILE A 480 10.89 -15.56 10.89
C ILE A 480 11.71 -15.66 9.61
N VAL A 481 12.97 -16.10 9.73
CA VAL A 481 13.81 -16.47 8.61
C VAL A 481 14.00 -17.99 8.62
N LEU A 482 13.61 -18.66 7.54
CA LEU A 482 13.86 -20.08 7.36
C LEU A 482 14.98 -20.31 6.34
N ARG A 483 15.78 -21.38 6.53
CA ARG A 483 16.76 -21.83 5.52
C ARG A 483 16.11 -22.62 4.38
N SER A 484 15.03 -23.32 4.69
CA SER A 484 14.27 -24.12 3.73
C SER A 484 12.80 -24.13 4.13
N ILE A 485 11.96 -24.39 3.14
CA ILE A 485 10.53 -24.60 3.34
C ILE A 485 10.14 -25.92 2.67
N ASP A 486 9.36 -26.73 3.38
CA ASP A 486 8.83 -28.03 2.97
C ASP A 486 7.35 -28.11 3.36
N GLU A 487 6.67 -29.21 3.01
CA GLU A 487 5.23 -29.37 3.26
C GLU A 487 4.88 -29.36 4.76
N GLU A 488 5.74 -29.93 5.61
CA GLU A 488 5.53 -29.97 7.07
C GLU A 488 5.59 -28.57 7.67
N LYS A 489 6.59 -27.79 7.26
CA LYS A 489 6.76 -26.38 7.64
C LYS A 489 5.60 -25.53 7.15
N MET A 490 5.14 -25.75 5.92
CA MET A 490 3.97 -25.07 5.38
C MET A 490 2.69 -25.39 6.17
N LEU A 491 2.48 -26.65 6.54
CA LEU A 491 1.34 -27.05 7.35
C LEU A 491 1.39 -26.39 8.73
N ARG A 492 2.57 -26.35 9.35
CA ARG A 492 2.78 -25.74 10.66
C ARG A 492 2.53 -24.23 10.65
N LEU A 493 2.99 -23.52 9.62
CA LEU A 493 2.70 -22.09 9.46
C LEU A 493 1.20 -21.83 9.34
N ARG A 494 0.46 -22.69 8.61
CA ARG A 494 -1.00 -22.60 8.50
C ARG A 494 -1.72 -22.83 9.84
N GLU A 495 -1.25 -23.79 10.65
CA GLU A 495 -1.78 -24.00 11.99
C GLU A 495 -1.59 -22.76 12.87
N ILE A 496 -0.39 -22.18 12.84
CA ILE A 496 -0.08 -20.97 13.61
C ILE A 496 -0.91 -19.79 13.14
N GLU A 497 -1.06 -19.61 11.84
CA GLU A 497 -1.90 -18.58 11.24
C GLU A 497 -3.38 -18.73 11.60
N LYS A 498 -3.88 -19.98 11.65
CA LYS A 498 -5.24 -20.28 12.07
C LYS A 498 -5.46 -19.96 13.55
N GLU A 499 -4.50 -20.27 14.42
CA GLU A 499 -4.62 -20.05 15.87
C GLU A 499 -4.32 -18.62 16.31
N LEU A 500 -3.41 -17.91 15.65
CA LEU A 500 -3.07 -16.51 15.92
C LEU A 500 -3.99 -15.50 15.22
N LEU A 501 -5.04 -16.00 14.56
CA LEU A 501 -5.87 -15.28 13.59
C LEU A 501 -5.04 -14.79 12.39
N LEU A 502 -5.71 -14.64 11.25
CA LEU A 502 -5.19 -14.23 9.93
C LEU A 502 -4.39 -12.91 9.88
N SER A 503 -4.20 -12.25 11.02
CA SER A 503 -3.49 -11.00 11.22
C SER A 503 -1.99 -11.15 11.48
N THR A 504 -1.53 -12.37 11.79
CA THR A 504 -0.22 -12.52 12.43
C THR A 504 0.86 -13.02 11.49
N ILE A 505 0.52 -13.72 10.40
CA ILE A 505 1.49 -14.16 9.40
C ILE A 505 0.99 -13.75 8.01
N SER A 506 1.87 -13.20 7.17
CA SER A 506 1.55 -12.65 5.83
C SER A 506 1.13 -13.70 4.77
N LEU A 507 0.98 -14.97 5.15
CA LEU A 507 0.97 -16.10 4.23
C LEU A 507 -0.31 -16.21 3.38
N ILE A 508 -1.48 -15.88 3.93
CA ILE A 508 -2.75 -16.12 3.22
C ILE A 508 -3.06 -15.11 2.10
N TRP A 509 -2.37 -13.97 2.04
CA TRP A 509 -2.72 -12.90 1.09
C TRP A 509 -2.12 -13.05 -0.30
N LYS A 510 -1.05 -13.83 -0.45
CA LYS A 510 -0.31 -13.90 -1.69
C LYS A 510 -0.90 -14.97 -2.60
N LYS A 511 -1.43 -14.51 -3.74
CA LYS A 511 -2.04 -15.32 -4.81
C LYS A 511 -1.10 -16.47 -5.18
N ASN A 512 -1.45 -17.70 -4.76
CA ASN A 512 -1.34 -18.96 -5.52
C ASN A 512 -1.35 -20.25 -4.67
N PHE A 513 -1.57 -20.21 -3.36
CA PHE A 513 -1.60 -21.45 -2.56
C PHE A 513 -2.97 -22.16 -2.52
N ASN A 514 -3.53 -22.45 -3.71
CA ASN A 514 -4.49 -23.54 -3.87
C ASN A 514 -3.73 -24.85 -4.10
N VAL A 515 -3.25 -25.48 -3.02
CA VAL A 515 -2.99 -26.93 -3.08
C VAL A 515 -4.35 -27.59 -2.90
N ILE A 516 -4.95 -27.88 -4.06
CA ILE A 516 -5.80 -29.02 -4.39
C ILE A 516 -6.09 -29.90 -3.15
N ASN A 517 -7.35 -29.91 -2.74
CA ASN A 517 -7.91 -31.02 -1.98
C ASN A 517 -7.59 -32.33 -2.73
N GLN A 518 -6.81 -33.21 -2.12
CA GLN A 518 -6.98 -34.66 -2.24
C GLN A 518 -6.94 -35.28 -0.85
#